data_AF-A0AAD9ER07-F1
#
_entry.id   AF-A0AAD9ER07-F1
#
_cell.length_a   1.000
_cell.length_b   1.000
_cell.length_c   1.000
_cell.angle_alpha   90.00
_cell.angle_beta   90.00
_cell.angle_gamma   90.00
#
_symmetry.space_group_name_H-M   'P 1'
#
loop_
_entity.id
_entity.type
_entity.pdbx_description
1 polymer ?
#
loop_
_entity_poly.entity_id
_entity_poly.type
_entity_poly.pdbx_seq_one_letter_code
_entity_poly.pdbx_strand_id
1 'polypeptide(L)'
;MASSETDSGCPGVEEGESFVKLCVLEGFSESSETKALIASLPEVHGDMVTSERTTEKFLVTMDRYQEQPHLLDPHLEWMVNMMLEFVRSDTSPPSLVHLSFKFLYIISKVRGYKIFMQLLPHEVADVHPVLDLLSRQDPKDTETWETRYMLLLWLSMTCLIPFDLCRLDGHLDSDGGKAKESTMDRILAIAKSYLLVSDSSRDAACVLVSKFMTRPDVKMKRLGDFLDYSLTTITQTNDLSPLDIGMLDGALQSLGKLFKHGKRDDLLQYAPTIMQCLEKKHLSESSQAKLRKQGVKLTQRLGLTFLKPRLAAWRYQRGNRSLTANLSASQSATAATPEVEIQELEEDYDIPEEVETVIEYLLVGLKDKETIVRWSAAKGIGRVTGRLPKELADEVVESLLDCFSFQETDNAWHGGCLALAELGRRGLLLPSRLTDGM
;
A
#
# COMPACT_ATOMS: atom_id res chain seq x y z
N MET A 1 -7.61 -63.84 -50.23
CA MET A 1 -7.99 -64.58 -49.01
C MET A 1 -7.06 -64.08 -47.92
N ALA A 2 -7.41 -63.26 -46.94
CA ALA A 2 -8.63 -62.66 -46.39
C ALA A 2 -8.12 -61.40 -45.63
N SER A 3 -8.81 -60.29 -45.37
CA SER A 3 -10.05 -59.65 -45.81
C SER A 3 -9.90 -58.17 -45.41
N SER A 4 -10.63 -57.31 -46.11
CA SER A 4 -10.75 -55.85 -45.93
C SER A 4 -11.75 -55.46 -44.82
N GLU A 5 -11.78 -54.14 -44.54
CA GLU A 5 -12.81 -53.33 -43.85
C GLU A 5 -12.69 -53.26 -42.31
N THR A 6 -12.72 -52.10 -41.65
CA THR A 6 -13.74 -51.03 -41.74
C THR A 6 -13.24 -49.72 -41.11
N ASP A 7 -13.73 -48.63 -41.70
CA ASP A 7 -13.79 -47.27 -41.18
C ASP A 7 -14.74 -47.21 -39.96
N SER A 8 -14.33 -46.53 -38.89
CA SER A 8 -15.24 -46.05 -37.85
C SER A 8 -14.64 -44.81 -37.18
N GLY A 9 -15.28 -43.66 -37.45
CA GLY A 9 -14.96 -42.38 -36.87
C GLY A 9 -15.13 -42.37 -35.34
N CYS A 10 -14.19 -41.69 -34.67
CA CYS A 10 -14.34 -41.31 -33.28
C CYS A 10 -14.77 -39.83 -33.19
N PRO A 11 -15.65 -39.49 -32.24
CA PRO A 11 -16.49 -38.30 -32.29
C PRO A 11 -15.75 -37.06 -31.81
N GLY A 12 -16.22 -35.91 -32.29
CA GLY A 12 -15.75 -34.59 -31.88
C GLY A 12 -15.78 -34.44 -30.36
N VAL A 13 -14.61 -34.17 -29.81
CA VAL A 13 -14.50 -33.55 -28.50
C VAL A 13 -14.82 -32.08 -28.76
N GLU A 14 -16.07 -31.71 -28.49
CA GLU A 14 -16.40 -30.31 -28.24
C GLU A 14 -15.49 -29.85 -27.10
N GLU A 15 -14.44 -29.10 -27.45
CA GLU A 15 -13.75 -28.24 -26.50
C GLU A 15 -14.79 -27.25 -26.00
N GLY A 16 -15.46 -27.63 -24.93
CA GLY A 16 -16.23 -26.70 -24.12
C GLY A 16 -15.26 -25.65 -23.62
N GLU A 17 -15.17 -24.54 -24.36
CA GLU A 17 -14.72 -23.27 -23.82
C GLU A 17 -15.54 -23.05 -22.55
N SER A 18 -14.94 -23.34 -21.40
CA SER A 18 -15.40 -22.83 -20.12
C SER A 18 -15.14 -21.33 -20.15
N PHE A 19 -15.96 -20.60 -20.90
CA PHE A 19 -16.19 -19.19 -20.62
C PHE A 19 -16.61 -19.16 -19.16
N VAL A 20 -15.67 -18.80 -18.28
CA VAL A 20 -15.99 -18.30 -16.96
C VAL A 20 -16.93 -17.15 -17.26
N LYS A 21 -18.23 -17.40 -17.09
CA LYS A 21 -19.27 -16.39 -17.23
C LYS A 21 -18.98 -15.43 -16.09
N LEU A 22 -18.13 -14.43 -16.36
CA LEU A 22 -17.95 -13.27 -15.50
C LEU A 22 -19.35 -12.75 -15.29
N CYS A 23 -19.91 -13.04 -14.11
CA CYS A 23 -21.24 -12.62 -13.74
C CYS A 23 -21.12 -11.12 -13.48
N VAL A 24 -21.17 -10.35 -14.56
CA VAL A 24 -21.15 -8.89 -14.52
C VAL A 24 -22.44 -8.49 -13.83
N LEU A 25 -22.33 -8.02 -12.59
CA LEU A 25 -23.45 -7.50 -11.83
C LEU A 25 -23.80 -6.12 -12.39
N GLU A 26 -25.10 -5.85 -12.56
CA GLU A 26 -25.57 -4.55 -13.07
C GLU A 26 -25.57 -3.46 -11.98
N GLY A 27 -25.60 -3.85 -10.71
CA GLY A 27 -25.66 -2.94 -9.57
C GLY A 27 -25.75 -3.68 -8.24
N PHE A 28 -25.91 -2.93 -7.15
CA PHE A 28 -26.05 -3.48 -5.81
C PHE A 28 -27.51 -3.91 -5.52
N SER A 29 -27.85 -5.16 -5.85
CA SER A 29 -29.23 -5.67 -5.74
C SER A 29 -29.73 -5.80 -4.30
N GLU A 30 -28.83 -6.06 -3.34
CA GLU A 30 -29.17 -6.32 -1.94
C GLU A 30 -29.26 -5.03 -1.10
N SER A 31 -29.43 -3.85 -1.72
CA SER A 31 -29.41 -2.57 -0.99
C SER A 31 -30.49 -2.45 0.09
N SER A 32 -31.71 -2.90 -0.17
CA SER A 32 -32.81 -2.85 0.81
C SER A 32 -32.60 -3.83 1.95
N GLU A 33 -32.19 -5.06 1.62
CA GLU A 33 -31.88 -6.10 2.61
C GLU A 33 -30.71 -5.69 3.50
N THR A 34 -29.66 -5.11 2.91
CA THR A 34 -28.51 -4.62 3.65
C THR A 34 -28.91 -3.50 4.60
N LYS A 35 -29.72 -2.54 4.15
CA LYS A 35 -30.24 -1.48 5.03
C LYS A 35 -31.04 -2.05 6.20
N ALA A 36 -31.91 -3.03 5.96
CA ALA A 36 -32.68 -3.70 7.01
C ALA A 36 -31.78 -4.45 8.00
N LEU A 37 -30.74 -5.12 7.49
CA LEU A 37 -29.78 -5.86 8.30
C LEU A 37 -28.97 -4.94 9.21
N ILE A 38 -28.49 -3.80 8.68
CA ILE A 38 -27.81 -2.77 9.50
C ILE A 38 -28.76 -2.20 10.56
N ALA A 39 -30.02 -1.94 10.21
CA ALA A 39 -31.00 -1.41 11.16
C ALA A 39 -31.32 -2.38 12.32
N SER A 40 -31.18 -3.70 12.10
CA SER A 40 -31.42 -4.72 13.15
C SER A 40 -30.28 -4.86 14.17
N LEU A 41 -29.13 -4.20 13.98
CA LEU A 41 -27.96 -4.37 14.86
C LEU A 41 -28.21 -4.11 16.35
N PRO A 42 -28.99 -3.09 16.74
CA PRO A 42 -29.33 -2.84 18.15
C PRO A 42 -30.13 -3.97 18.81
N GLU A 43 -30.74 -4.87 18.05
CA GLU A 43 -31.51 -6.00 18.58
C GLU A 43 -30.66 -7.27 18.68
N VAL A 44 -29.66 -7.43 17.80
CA VAL A 44 -28.89 -8.68 17.68
C VAL A 44 -27.55 -8.66 18.41
N HIS A 45 -27.01 -7.48 18.76
CA HIS A 45 -25.65 -7.35 19.32
C HIS A 45 -25.45 -8.08 20.66
N GLY A 46 -26.52 -8.38 21.40
CA GLY A 46 -26.47 -9.03 22.70
C GLY A 46 -26.37 -10.56 22.66
N ASP A 47 -26.72 -11.19 21.52
CA ASP A 47 -26.67 -12.64 21.36
C ASP A 47 -25.58 -13.04 20.37
N MET A 48 -24.63 -13.86 20.84
CA MET A 48 -23.45 -14.26 20.05
C MET A 48 -23.84 -14.98 18.75
N VAL A 49 -24.78 -15.92 18.82
CA VAL A 49 -25.19 -16.74 17.65
C VAL A 49 -25.89 -15.88 16.61
N THR A 50 -26.83 -15.03 17.04
CA THR A 50 -27.56 -14.14 16.12
C THR A 50 -26.64 -13.07 15.53
N SER A 51 -25.72 -12.52 16.32
CA SER A 51 -24.70 -11.57 15.86
C SER A 51 -23.76 -12.19 14.82
N GLU A 52 -23.26 -13.40 15.06
CA GLU A 52 -22.41 -14.14 14.12
C GLU A 52 -23.16 -14.45 12.82
N ARG A 53 -24.39 -14.97 12.90
CA ARG A 53 -25.21 -15.26 11.72
C ARG A 53 -25.50 -14.02 10.89
N THR A 54 -25.81 -12.90 11.55
CA THR A 54 -26.04 -11.61 10.90
C THR A 54 -24.75 -11.10 10.26
N THR A 55 -23.62 -11.29 10.93
CA THR A 55 -22.31 -10.92 10.43
C THR A 55 -21.94 -11.69 9.17
N GLU A 56 -22.11 -13.02 9.20
CA GLU A 56 -21.81 -13.91 8.07
C GLU A 56 -22.68 -13.58 6.86
N LYS A 57 -23.97 -13.33 7.09
CA LYS A 57 -24.90 -12.94 6.01
C LYS A 57 -24.45 -11.65 5.32
N PHE A 58 -24.03 -10.65 6.09
CA PHE A 58 -23.50 -9.40 5.54
C PHE A 58 -22.19 -9.62 4.80
N LEU A 59 -21.27 -10.42 5.36
CA LEU A 59 -20.00 -10.76 4.72
C LEU A 59 -20.22 -11.40 3.35
N VAL A 60 -21.05 -12.44 3.28
CA VAL A 60 -21.39 -13.13 2.02
C VAL A 60 -22.03 -12.15 1.03
N THR A 61 -22.88 -11.23 1.50
CA THR A 61 -23.49 -10.20 0.64
C THR A 61 -22.43 -9.28 0.04
N MET A 62 -21.49 -8.80 0.87
CA MET A 62 -20.45 -7.87 0.43
C MET A 62 -19.40 -8.56 -0.46
N ASP A 63 -18.98 -9.79 -0.14
CA ASP A 63 -17.94 -10.52 -0.87
C ASP A 63 -18.34 -10.82 -2.34
N ARG A 64 -19.65 -10.87 -2.65
CA ARG A 64 -20.15 -10.96 -4.04
C ARG A 64 -19.68 -9.81 -4.94
N TYR A 65 -19.35 -8.67 -4.34
CA TYR A 65 -18.90 -7.47 -5.05
C TYR A 65 -17.38 -7.32 -5.08
N GLN A 66 -16.60 -8.31 -4.59
CA GLN A 66 -15.14 -8.21 -4.52
C GLN A 66 -14.47 -7.99 -5.90
N GLU A 67 -15.02 -8.57 -6.97
CA GLU A 67 -14.53 -8.38 -8.35
C GLU A 67 -15.00 -7.06 -8.99
N GLN A 68 -16.14 -6.51 -8.52
CA GLN A 68 -16.72 -5.25 -9.01
C GLN A 68 -17.07 -4.29 -7.86
N PRO A 69 -16.09 -3.89 -7.02
CA PRO A 69 -16.36 -3.19 -5.77
C PRO A 69 -16.89 -1.77 -5.96
N HIS A 70 -16.70 -1.20 -7.16
CA HIS A 70 -17.21 0.12 -7.54
C HIS A 70 -18.74 0.18 -7.57
N LEU A 71 -19.44 -0.97 -7.70
CA LEU A 71 -20.89 -1.04 -7.64
C LEU A 71 -21.45 -0.65 -6.25
N LEU A 72 -20.61 -0.71 -5.21
CA LEU A 72 -20.99 -0.29 -3.86
C LEU A 72 -20.91 1.23 -3.66
N ASP A 73 -20.17 1.96 -4.51
CA ASP A 73 -19.84 3.39 -4.32
C ASP A 73 -21.05 4.28 -4.02
N PRO A 74 -22.18 4.17 -4.76
CA PRO A 74 -23.37 4.98 -4.48
C PRO A 74 -24.02 4.70 -3.12
N HIS A 75 -23.65 3.59 -2.47
CA HIS A 75 -24.28 3.10 -1.25
C HIS A 75 -23.39 3.24 -0.01
N LEU A 76 -22.09 3.50 -0.17
CA LEU A 76 -21.15 3.52 0.96
C LEU A 76 -21.48 4.61 1.98
N GLU A 77 -21.88 5.80 1.51
CA GLU A 77 -22.12 6.94 2.40
C GLU A 77 -23.23 6.65 3.41
N TRP A 78 -24.39 6.18 2.96
CA TRP A 78 -25.50 5.88 3.87
C TRP A 78 -25.19 4.68 4.78
N MET A 79 -24.46 3.66 4.29
CA MET A 79 -24.04 2.53 5.11
C MET A 79 -23.12 2.97 6.25
N VAL A 80 -22.12 3.80 5.93
CA VAL A 80 -21.18 4.34 6.91
C VAL A 80 -21.92 5.20 7.93
N ASN A 81 -22.79 6.12 7.49
CA ASN A 81 -23.53 7.01 8.38
C ASN A 81 -24.40 6.23 9.37
N MET A 82 -25.13 5.19 8.93
CA MET A 82 -25.93 4.36 9.83
C MET A 82 -25.09 3.68 10.93
N MET A 83 -23.90 3.16 10.60
CA MET A 83 -23.01 2.57 11.60
C MET A 83 -22.42 3.62 12.54
N LEU A 84 -22.08 4.80 12.01
CA LEU A 84 -21.49 5.88 12.80
C LEU A 84 -22.50 6.48 13.78
N GLU A 85 -23.80 6.48 13.45
CA GLU A 85 -24.87 6.82 14.41
C GLU A 85 -24.83 5.90 15.64
N PHE A 86 -24.64 4.59 15.45
CA PHE A 86 -24.47 3.66 16.57
C PHE A 86 -23.17 3.90 17.33
N VAL A 87 -22.06 4.09 16.63
CA VAL A 87 -20.73 4.30 17.25
C VAL A 87 -20.67 5.59 18.07
N ARG A 88 -21.32 6.66 17.61
CA ARG A 88 -21.27 7.99 18.25
C ARG A 88 -22.33 8.18 19.34
N SER A 89 -23.32 7.31 19.44
CA SER A 89 -24.34 7.41 20.48
C SER A 89 -23.80 7.03 21.84
N ASP A 90 -23.93 7.92 22.83
CA ASP A 90 -23.52 7.67 24.22
C ASP A 90 -24.32 6.54 24.89
N THR A 91 -25.48 6.18 24.34
CA THR A 91 -26.32 5.09 24.86
C THR A 91 -25.96 3.73 24.28
N SER A 92 -25.09 3.67 23.27
CA SER A 92 -24.74 2.42 22.61
C SER A 92 -23.85 1.55 23.50
N PRO A 93 -24.21 0.27 23.72
CA PRO A 93 -23.36 -0.65 24.46
C PRO A 93 -22.10 -1.00 23.66
N PRO A 94 -20.97 -1.33 24.32
CA PRO A 94 -19.72 -1.67 23.64
C PRO A 94 -19.87 -2.77 22.58
N SER A 95 -20.69 -3.80 22.83
CA SER A 95 -20.92 -4.88 21.85
C SER A 95 -21.54 -4.39 20.54
N LEU A 96 -22.45 -3.42 20.58
CA LEU A 96 -23.01 -2.80 19.38
C LEU A 96 -21.96 -1.97 18.63
N VAL A 97 -21.12 -1.24 19.36
CA VAL A 97 -20.02 -0.45 18.78
C VAL A 97 -19.02 -1.37 18.07
N HIS A 98 -18.59 -2.45 18.70
CA HIS A 98 -17.68 -3.44 18.11
C HIS A 98 -18.29 -4.12 16.87
N LEU A 99 -19.57 -4.50 16.93
CA LEU A 99 -20.27 -5.10 15.80
C LEU A 99 -20.39 -4.12 14.63
N SER A 100 -20.66 -2.84 14.90
CA SER A 100 -20.71 -1.78 13.90
C SER A 100 -19.35 -1.60 13.21
N PHE A 101 -18.25 -1.59 13.98
CA PHE A 101 -16.91 -1.54 13.39
C PHE A 101 -16.53 -2.79 12.59
N LYS A 102 -17.00 -3.98 13.01
CA LYS A 102 -16.82 -5.21 12.24
C LYS A 102 -17.44 -5.11 10.85
N PHE A 103 -18.64 -4.53 10.74
CA PHE A 103 -19.25 -4.24 9.45
C PHE A 103 -18.55 -3.16 8.64
N LEU A 104 -18.12 -2.07 9.28
CA LEU A 104 -17.31 -1.05 8.60
C LEU A 104 -16.01 -1.66 8.05
N TYR A 105 -15.38 -2.58 8.78
CA TYR A 105 -14.22 -3.32 8.31
C TYR A 105 -14.53 -4.20 7.09
N ILE A 106 -15.65 -4.93 7.09
CA ILE A 106 -16.06 -5.76 5.94
C ILE A 106 -16.23 -4.90 4.69
N ILE A 107 -16.95 -3.77 4.79
CA ILE A 107 -17.12 -2.84 3.66
C ILE A 107 -15.75 -2.30 3.20
N SER A 108 -14.91 -1.87 4.15
CA SER A 108 -13.56 -1.36 3.88
C SER A 108 -12.66 -2.39 3.18
N LYS A 109 -12.78 -3.67 3.54
CA LYS A 109 -12.03 -4.78 2.92
C LYS A 109 -12.45 -5.00 1.48
N VAL A 110 -13.76 -5.12 1.21
CA VAL A 110 -14.28 -5.36 -0.14
C VAL A 110 -14.02 -4.17 -1.06
N ARG A 111 -14.33 -2.95 -0.60
CA ARG A 111 -14.16 -1.75 -1.41
C ARG A 111 -12.69 -1.34 -1.59
N GLY A 112 -11.88 -1.61 -0.57
CA GLY A 112 -10.51 -1.13 -0.43
C GLY A 112 -10.42 0.06 0.52
N TYR A 113 -9.67 -0.11 1.60
CA TYR A 113 -9.57 0.85 2.72
C TYR A 113 -9.23 2.29 2.33
N LYS A 114 -8.49 2.51 1.22
CA LYS A 114 -8.08 3.85 0.80
C LYS A 114 -9.25 4.72 0.33
N ILE A 115 -10.21 4.10 -0.33
CA ILE A 115 -11.40 4.79 -0.82
C ILE A 115 -12.39 4.90 0.33
N PHE A 116 -12.58 3.80 1.06
CA PHE A 116 -13.43 3.78 2.25
C PHE A 116 -13.05 4.86 3.28
N MET A 117 -11.77 4.99 3.63
CA MET A 117 -11.35 5.91 4.69
C MET A 117 -11.67 7.38 4.39
N GLN A 118 -11.86 7.75 3.12
CA GLN A 118 -12.23 9.12 2.73
C GLN A 118 -13.67 9.47 3.14
N LEU A 119 -14.49 8.46 3.42
CA LEU A 119 -15.87 8.61 3.90
C LEU A 119 -15.96 8.84 5.41
N LEU A 120 -14.86 8.61 6.14
CA LEU A 120 -14.83 8.83 7.58
C LEU A 120 -14.85 10.33 7.89
N PRO A 121 -15.69 10.78 8.85
CA PRO A 121 -15.70 12.17 9.30
C PRO A 121 -14.31 12.61 9.78
N HIS A 122 -13.90 13.83 9.46
CA HIS A 122 -12.54 14.29 9.75
C HIS A 122 -12.51 15.78 10.11
N GLU A 123 -13.52 16.21 10.85
CA GLU A 123 -13.58 17.55 11.42
C GLU A 123 -12.79 17.63 12.72
N VAL A 124 -12.54 18.85 13.20
CA VAL A 124 -11.83 19.07 14.47
C VAL A 124 -12.58 18.43 15.65
N ALA A 125 -13.91 18.43 15.60
CA ALA A 125 -14.76 17.81 16.61
C ALA A 125 -14.60 16.29 16.69
N ASP A 126 -14.08 15.63 15.64
CA ASP A 126 -13.91 14.18 15.59
C ASP A 126 -12.60 13.70 16.23
N VAL A 127 -11.61 14.58 16.40
CA VAL A 127 -10.27 14.19 16.85
C VAL A 127 -10.31 13.54 18.23
N HIS A 128 -10.88 14.23 19.22
CA HIS A 128 -10.94 13.75 20.61
C HIS A 128 -11.85 12.53 20.78
N PRO A 129 -13.09 12.48 20.24
CA PRO A 129 -13.92 11.29 20.34
C PRO A 129 -13.25 10.02 19.79
N VAL A 130 -12.61 10.10 18.61
CA VAL A 130 -11.91 8.96 18.02
C VAL A 130 -10.69 8.56 18.86
N LEU A 131 -9.93 9.56 19.34
CA LEU A 131 -8.77 9.33 20.19
C LEU A 131 -9.16 8.67 21.52
N ASP A 132 -10.26 9.10 22.13
CA ASP A 132 -10.76 8.57 23.39
C ASP A 132 -11.33 7.16 23.23
N LEU A 133 -12.09 6.89 22.15
CA LEU A 133 -12.55 5.54 21.83
C LEU A 133 -11.38 4.57 21.65
N LEU A 134 -10.34 5.00 20.93
CA LEU A 134 -9.14 4.18 20.70
C LEU A 134 -8.32 3.98 21.98
N SER A 135 -8.24 4.99 22.84
CA SER A 135 -7.54 4.92 24.14
C SER A 135 -8.18 3.92 25.11
N ARG A 136 -9.47 3.60 24.94
CA ARG A 136 -10.20 2.62 25.75
C ARG A 136 -10.00 1.18 25.29
N GLN A 137 -9.42 0.95 24.10
CA GLN A 137 -9.24 -0.38 23.55
C GLN A 137 -8.00 -1.06 24.14
N ASP A 138 -8.06 -2.37 24.32
CA ASP A 138 -6.89 -3.18 24.65
C ASP A 138 -6.16 -3.59 23.35
N PRO A 139 -4.89 -3.20 23.13
CA PRO A 139 -4.12 -3.65 21.97
C PRO A 139 -3.88 -5.16 21.91
N LYS A 140 -4.05 -5.90 23.02
CA LYS A 140 -3.82 -7.34 23.10
C LYS A 140 -5.09 -8.18 22.92
N ASP A 141 -6.26 -7.56 22.95
CA ASP A 141 -7.53 -8.29 22.78
C ASP A 141 -7.61 -8.90 21.38
N THR A 142 -7.89 -10.19 21.26
CA THR A 142 -7.96 -10.86 19.95
C THR A 142 -9.32 -10.76 19.29
N GLU A 143 -10.36 -10.36 20.01
CA GLU A 143 -11.75 -10.43 19.54
C GLU A 143 -12.20 -9.16 18.80
N THR A 144 -11.71 -7.99 19.19
CA THR A 144 -12.20 -6.69 18.66
C THR A 144 -11.18 -5.95 17.78
N TRP A 145 -10.24 -6.65 17.17
CA TRP A 145 -9.18 -6.02 16.36
C TRP A 145 -9.73 -5.18 15.19
N GLU A 146 -10.89 -5.52 14.62
CA GLU A 146 -11.56 -4.71 13.59
C GLU A 146 -11.91 -3.31 14.09
N THR A 147 -12.31 -3.19 15.37
CA THR A 147 -12.57 -1.90 16.01
C THR A 147 -11.31 -1.05 16.02
N ARG A 148 -10.20 -1.61 16.48
CA ARG A 148 -8.90 -0.92 16.56
C ARG A 148 -8.39 -0.54 15.17
N TYR A 149 -8.51 -1.45 14.21
CA TYR A 149 -8.16 -1.21 12.81
C TYR A 149 -8.93 0.01 12.25
N MET A 150 -10.25 0.02 12.39
CA MET A 150 -11.09 1.10 11.86
C MET A 150 -10.84 2.43 12.58
N LEU A 151 -10.69 2.41 13.91
CA LEU A 151 -10.36 3.61 14.69
C LEU A 151 -8.98 4.19 14.31
N LEU A 152 -7.97 3.35 14.06
CA LEU A 152 -6.65 3.81 13.60
C LEU A 152 -6.72 4.45 12.20
N LEU A 153 -7.51 3.88 11.29
CA LEU A 153 -7.76 4.50 9.99
C LEU A 153 -8.51 5.83 10.13
N TRP A 154 -9.50 5.89 11.02
CA TRP A 154 -10.25 7.12 11.31
C TRP A 154 -9.34 8.20 11.90
N LEU A 155 -8.54 7.86 12.91
CA LEU A 155 -7.57 8.77 13.50
C LEU A 155 -6.55 9.28 12.46
N SER A 156 -6.17 8.44 11.49
CA SER A 156 -5.29 8.87 10.40
C SER A 156 -5.93 9.95 9.52
N MET A 157 -7.26 9.97 9.39
CA MET A 157 -7.99 11.01 8.64
C MET A 157 -8.15 12.27 9.48
N THR A 158 -8.51 12.15 10.76
CA THR A 158 -8.63 13.31 11.65
C THR A 158 -7.28 14.00 11.86
N CYS A 159 -6.16 13.27 11.74
CA CYS A 159 -4.82 13.85 11.67
C CYS A 159 -4.57 14.73 10.44
N LEU A 160 -5.48 14.88 9.48
CA LEU A 160 -5.31 15.76 8.32
C LEU A 160 -5.98 17.14 8.50
N ILE A 161 -6.55 17.44 9.68
CA ILE A 161 -7.12 18.76 9.96
C ILE A 161 -6.10 19.89 9.73
N PRO A 162 -6.53 21.05 9.22
CA PRO A 162 -5.63 22.12 8.78
C PRO A 162 -5.08 22.99 9.93
N PHE A 163 -5.24 22.56 11.19
CA PHE A 163 -4.83 23.32 12.38
C PHE A 163 -3.79 22.55 13.19
N ASP A 164 -2.88 23.28 13.83
CA ASP A 164 -1.88 22.68 14.72
C ASP A 164 -2.54 21.93 15.87
N LEU A 165 -2.08 20.70 16.15
CA LEU A 165 -2.68 19.84 17.17
C LEU A 165 -2.56 20.41 18.58
N CYS A 166 -1.58 21.29 18.83
CA CYS A 166 -1.45 21.96 20.12
C CYS A 166 -2.67 22.85 20.46
N ARG A 167 -3.44 23.28 19.46
CA ARG A 167 -4.68 24.04 19.69
C ARG A 167 -5.78 23.19 20.34
N LEU A 168 -5.65 21.87 20.29
CA LEU A 168 -6.60 20.91 20.86
C LEU A 168 -6.32 20.60 22.32
N ASP A 169 -5.17 21.03 22.84
CA ASP A 169 -4.70 20.68 24.18
C ASP A 169 -5.38 21.50 25.29
N GLY A 170 -6.11 22.56 24.92
CA GLY A 170 -6.72 23.50 25.86
C GLY A 170 -5.67 24.22 26.70
N HIS A 171 -6.09 24.81 27.83
CA HIS A 171 -5.13 25.14 28.88
C HIS A 171 -4.72 23.82 29.53
N LEU A 172 -3.47 23.39 29.33
CA LEU A 172 -2.87 22.26 30.05
C LEU A 172 -2.63 22.67 31.52
N ASP A 173 -3.68 23.13 32.19
CA ASP A 173 -3.64 23.43 33.62
C ASP A 173 -3.69 22.11 34.38
N SER A 174 -2.70 21.93 35.25
CA SER A 174 -2.50 20.71 36.01
C SER A 174 -3.60 20.54 37.04
N ASP A 175 -4.67 19.84 36.67
CA ASP A 175 -5.62 19.33 37.66
C ASP A 175 -4.99 18.09 38.32
N GLY A 176 -4.50 18.25 39.56
CA GLY A 176 -4.06 17.13 40.40
C GLY A 176 -2.66 16.55 40.13
N GLY A 177 -1.69 17.33 39.64
CA GLY A 177 -0.26 16.97 39.69
C GLY A 177 0.24 15.96 38.64
N LYS A 178 -0.61 15.51 37.72
CA LYS A 178 -0.16 14.87 36.46
C LYS A 178 -0.28 15.89 35.34
N ALA A 179 0.83 16.19 34.66
CA ALA A 179 0.78 16.98 33.44
C ALA A 179 -0.12 16.26 32.43
N LYS A 180 -1.18 16.92 31.97
CA LYS A 180 -2.06 16.37 30.94
C LYS A 180 -1.23 16.15 29.68
N GLU A 181 -1.22 14.91 29.18
CA GLU A 181 -0.46 14.54 27.99
C GLU A 181 -1.03 15.29 26.77
N SER A 182 -0.15 15.85 25.93
CA SER A 182 -0.56 16.56 24.73
C SER A 182 -1.25 15.62 23.74
N THR A 183 -2.13 16.15 22.90
CA THR A 183 -2.81 15.40 21.83
C THR A 183 -1.79 14.74 20.89
N MET A 184 -0.69 15.44 20.59
CA MET A 184 0.40 14.89 19.79
C MET A 184 1.04 13.67 20.46
N ASP A 185 1.32 13.75 21.76
CA ASP A 185 2.00 12.68 22.50
C ASP A 185 1.09 11.47 22.67
N ARG A 186 -0.20 11.69 22.96
CA ARG A 186 -1.22 10.64 22.99
C ARG A 186 -1.30 9.89 21.65
N ILE A 187 -1.37 10.61 20.53
CA ILE A 187 -1.42 10.00 19.19
C ILE A 187 -0.13 9.22 18.91
N LEU A 188 1.03 9.77 19.28
CA LEU A 188 2.32 9.11 19.09
C LEU A 188 2.45 7.83 19.93
N ALA A 189 2.01 7.86 21.19
CA ALA A 189 2.02 6.70 22.08
C ALA A 189 1.14 5.58 21.53
N ILE A 190 -0.08 5.91 21.07
CA ILE A 190 -0.98 4.97 20.39
C ILE A 190 -0.34 4.43 19.12
N ALA A 191 0.19 5.30 18.25
CA ALA A 191 0.82 4.85 17.01
C ALA A 191 1.95 3.84 17.31
N LYS A 192 2.83 4.14 18.27
CA LYS A 192 3.91 3.23 18.68
C LYS A 192 3.38 1.92 19.26
N SER A 193 2.37 1.93 20.13
CA SER A 193 1.83 0.70 20.72
C SER A 193 1.22 -0.22 19.66
N TYR A 194 0.48 0.33 18.71
CA TYR A 194 -0.13 -0.43 17.62
C TYR A 194 0.83 -0.82 16.49
N LEU A 195 2.06 -0.28 16.44
CA LEU A 195 3.09 -0.85 15.57
C LEU A 195 3.60 -2.21 16.06
N LEU A 196 3.40 -2.53 17.33
CA LEU A 196 3.92 -3.75 17.97
C LEU A 196 2.92 -4.92 17.91
N VAL A 197 1.62 -4.66 17.74
CA VAL A 197 0.57 -5.71 17.70
C VAL A 197 0.74 -6.61 16.47
N SER A 198 0.37 -7.89 16.56
CA SER A 198 0.54 -8.88 15.48
C SER A 198 -0.61 -8.93 14.47
N ASP A 199 -1.74 -8.27 14.77
CA ASP A 199 -2.93 -8.25 13.92
C ASP A 199 -2.88 -7.14 12.85
N SER A 200 -3.94 -7.08 12.03
CA SER A 200 -4.06 -6.12 10.91
C SER A 200 -4.07 -4.66 11.36
N SER A 201 -4.35 -4.35 12.63
CA SER A 201 -4.30 -2.99 13.18
C SER A 201 -2.92 -2.37 13.02
N ARG A 202 -1.84 -3.18 13.01
CA ARG A 202 -0.49 -2.71 12.67
C ARG A 202 -0.44 -1.99 11.33
N ASP A 203 -1.12 -2.53 10.32
CA ASP A 203 -1.12 -1.95 8.98
C ASP A 203 -1.84 -0.59 8.97
N ALA A 204 -2.92 -0.45 9.77
CA ALA A 204 -3.63 0.81 9.97
C ALA A 204 -2.79 1.83 10.77
N ALA A 205 -2.08 1.37 11.81
CA ALA A 205 -1.13 2.20 12.57
C ALA A 205 -0.01 2.75 11.68
N CYS A 206 0.49 1.95 10.73
CA CYS A 206 1.46 2.44 9.74
C CYS A 206 0.86 3.56 8.86
N VAL A 207 -0.45 3.52 8.56
CA VAL A 207 -1.13 4.61 7.81
C VAL A 207 -1.21 5.86 8.68
N LEU A 208 -1.62 5.70 9.94
CA LEU A 208 -1.65 6.77 10.94
C LEU A 208 -0.30 7.47 11.03
N VAL A 209 0.79 6.71 11.25
CA VAL A 209 2.16 7.24 11.29
C VAL A 209 2.47 8.06 10.04
N SER A 210 2.20 7.52 8.85
CA SER A 210 2.57 8.23 7.61
C SER A 210 1.86 9.56 7.42
N LYS A 211 0.63 9.71 7.92
CA LYS A 211 -0.14 10.95 7.83
C LYS A 211 0.20 11.90 8.97
N PHE A 212 0.34 11.37 10.17
CA PHE A 212 0.67 12.14 11.38
C PHE A 212 2.08 12.75 11.30
N MET A 213 3.09 11.96 10.92
CA MET A 213 4.49 12.42 10.83
C MET A 213 4.75 13.40 9.68
N THR A 214 3.85 13.48 8.70
CA THR A 214 3.99 14.39 7.56
C THR A 214 3.26 15.72 7.76
N ARG A 215 2.55 15.90 8.89
CA ARG A 215 1.97 17.20 9.25
C ARG A 215 3.08 18.21 9.57
N PRO A 216 2.93 19.49 9.20
CA PRO A 216 3.96 20.51 9.46
C PRO A 216 4.35 20.67 10.94
N ASP A 217 3.36 20.76 11.83
CA ASP A 217 3.52 20.94 13.28
C ASP A 217 4.16 19.73 13.97
N VAL A 218 3.76 18.52 13.58
CA VAL A 218 4.29 17.27 14.13
C VAL A 218 5.69 17.01 13.59
N LYS A 219 5.92 17.20 12.28
CA LYS A 219 7.22 16.98 11.64
C LYS A 219 8.33 17.72 12.37
N MET A 220 8.12 19.00 12.66
CA MET A 220 9.12 19.85 13.32
C MET A 220 9.45 19.39 14.74
N LYS A 221 8.52 18.73 15.45
CA LYS A 221 8.65 18.39 16.86
C LYS A 221 8.97 16.91 17.12
N ARG A 222 8.53 16.00 16.26
CA ARG A 222 8.48 14.55 16.55
C ARG A 222 9.06 13.65 15.46
N LEU A 223 9.36 14.15 14.25
CA LEU A 223 9.87 13.29 13.17
C LEU A 223 11.22 12.68 13.54
N GLY A 224 12.17 13.47 14.06
CA GLY A 224 13.48 12.98 14.50
C GLY A 224 13.36 11.86 15.53
N ASP A 225 12.65 12.12 16.64
CA ASP A 225 12.40 11.14 17.71
C ASP A 225 11.78 9.83 17.18
N PHE A 226 10.88 9.92 16.20
CA PHE A 226 10.24 8.74 15.61
C PHE A 226 11.21 7.97 14.70
N LEU A 227 12.04 8.65 13.92
CA LEU A 227 13.07 8.01 13.11
C LEU A 227 14.11 7.32 13.98
N ASP A 228 14.58 7.96 15.05
CA ASP A 228 15.51 7.37 16.01
C ASP A 228 14.93 6.12 16.67
N TYR A 229 13.66 6.18 17.09
CA TYR A 229 12.93 5.01 17.59
C TYR A 229 12.87 3.88 16.55
N SER A 230 12.59 4.20 15.29
CA SER A 230 12.47 3.20 14.21
C SER A 230 13.82 2.55 13.89
N LEU A 231 14.88 3.35 13.80
CA LEU A 231 16.25 2.89 13.54
C LEU A 231 16.79 2.04 14.70
N THR A 232 16.52 2.46 15.94
CA THR A 232 16.87 1.68 17.14
C THR A 232 16.16 0.33 17.11
N THR A 233 14.87 0.31 16.79
CA THR A 233 14.07 -0.92 16.67
C THR A 233 14.65 -1.84 15.60
N ILE A 234 14.98 -1.32 14.42
CA ILE A 234 15.58 -2.11 13.34
C ILE A 234 16.93 -2.70 13.77
N THR A 235 17.75 -1.92 14.47
CA THR A 235 19.09 -2.33 14.88
C THR A 235 19.06 -3.41 15.97
N GLN A 236 18.18 -3.25 16.97
CA GLN A 236 18.17 -4.11 18.17
C GLN A 236 17.38 -5.41 18.02
N THR A 237 16.38 -5.45 17.14
CA THR A 237 15.57 -6.66 16.92
C THR A 237 16.37 -7.73 16.18
N ASN A 238 15.95 -8.99 16.23
CA ASN A 238 16.47 -10.05 15.35
C ASN A 238 15.31 -10.78 14.66
N ASP A 239 15.61 -11.64 13.69
CA ASP A 239 14.57 -12.41 12.98
C ASP A 239 14.37 -13.82 13.56
N LEU A 240 14.76 -14.01 14.83
CA LEU A 240 14.66 -15.29 15.55
C LEU A 240 13.42 -15.36 16.45
N SER A 241 13.08 -14.25 17.10
CA SER A 241 11.91 -14.17 18.01
C SER A 241 10.66 -13.69 17.26
N PRO A 242 9.48 -14.32 17.45
CA PRO A 242 8.22 -13.82 16.88
C PRO A 242 7.89 -12.38 17.28
N LEU A 243 8.28 -11.98 18.51
CA LEU A 243 8.11 -10.62 18.98
C LEU A 243 8.98 -9.66 18.18
N ASP A 244 10.27 -9.96 18.05
CA ASP A 244 11.24 -9.14 17.33
C ASP A 244 10.90 -9.04 15.83
N ILE A 245 10.48 -10.15 15.22
CA ILE A 245 9.94 -10.17 13.84
C ILE A 245 8.76 -9.20 13.71
N GLY A 246 7.86 -9.20 14.69
CA GLY A 246 6.72 -8.30 14.73
C GLY A 246 7.12 -6.84 14.81
N MET A 247 8.03 -6.51 15.73
CA MET A 247 8.55 -5.15 15.93
C MET A 247 9.28 -4.65 14.68
N LEU A 248 10.12 -5.49 14.09
CA LEU A 248 10.87 -5.19 12.88
C LEU A 248 9.94 -4.95 11.69
N ASP A 249 8.93 -5.80 11.50
CA ASP A 249 7.91 -5.61 10.46
C ASP A 249 7.17 -4.28 10.65
N GLY A 250 6.75 -3.95 11.88
CA GLY A 250 6.10 -2.66 12.18
C GLY A 250 6.98 -1.45 11.86
N ALA A 251 8.26 -1.48 12.23
CA ALA A 251 9.22 -0.42 11.92
C ALA A 251 9.43 -0.26 10.40
N LEU A 252 9.69 -1.35 9.68
CA LEU A 252 9.89 -1.31 8.22
C LEU A 252 8.64 -0.87 7.47
N GLN A 253 7.46 -1.34 7.86
CA GLN A 253 6.20 -0.96 7.25
C GLN A 253 5.87 0.52 7.47
N SER A 254 6.09 1.03 8.69
CA SER A 254 5.81 2.43 9.02
C SER A 254 6.76 3.39 8.28
N LEU A 255 8.06 3.10 8.22
CA LEU A 255 9.01 3.84 7.39
C LEU A 255 8.64 3.76 5.90
N GLY A 256 8.28 2.57 5.41
CA GLY A 256 7.87 2.39 4.02
C GLY A 256 6.63 3.21 3.63
N LYS A 257 5.68 3.40 4.56
CA LYS A 257 4.53 4.30 4.35
C LYS A 257 4.90 5.76 4.51
N LEU A 258 5.76 6.11 5.47
CA LEU A 258 6.27 7.46 5.66
C LEU A 258 6.96 7.98 4.39
N PHE A 259 7.92 7.24 3.84
CA PHE A 259 8.62 7.61 2.60
C PHE A 259 7.74 7.52 1.34
N LYS A 260 6.58 6.86 1.41
CA LYS A 260 5.60 6.87 0.32
C LYS A 260 4.76 8.16 0.30
N HIS A 261 4.48 8.73 1.47
CA HIS A 261 3.52 9.82 1.63
C HIS A 261 4.16 11.16 1.99
N GLY A 262 5.35 11.16 2.60
CA GLY A 262 6.10 12.35 2.93
C GLY A 262 6.71 13.03 1.71
N LYS A 263 6.95 14.33 1.86
CA LYS A 263 7.61 15.14 0.83
C LYS A 263 9.09 14.77 0.77
N ARG A 264 9.65 14.77 -0.44
CA ARG A 264 11.07 14.46 -0.67
C ARG A 264 11.96 15.37 0.18
N ASP A 265 11.73 16.67 0.14
CA ASP A 265 12.62 17.66 0.78
C ASP A 265 12.66 17.52 2.31
N ASP A 266 11.57 17.02 2.91
CA ASP A 266 11.48 16.78 4.34
C ASP A 266 12.25 15.52 4.77
N LEU A 267 12.27 14.50 3.90
CA LEU A 267 12.78 13.17 4.21
C LEU A 267 14.19 12.89 3.66
N LEU A 268 14.63 13.65 2.65
CA LEU A 268 15.89 13.43 1.95
C LEU A 268 17.09 13.42 2.91
N GLN A 269 17.14 14.36 3.86
CA GLN A 269 18.22 14.44 4.85
C GLN A 269 18.36 13.20 5.75
N TYR A 270 17.30 12.40 5.88
CA TYR A 270 17.29 11.19 6.70
C TYR A 270 17.50 9.91 5.88
N ALA A 271 17.33 9.98 4.56
CA ALA A 271 17.35 8.81 3.68
C ALA A 271 18.70 8.05 3.70
N PRO A 272 19.89 8.70 3.69
CA PRO A 272 21.17 7.99 3.75
C PRO A 272 21.35 7.18 5.03
N THR A 273 21.02 7.77 6.19
CA THR A 273 21.13 7.10 7.49
C THR A 273 20.24 5.86 7.58
N ILE A 274 19.04 5.93 7.01
CA ILE A 274 18.12 4.78 6.97
C ILE A 274 18.64 3.71 6.00
N MET A 275 19.18 4.10 4.85
CA MET A 275 19.77 3.17 3.89
C MET A 275 20.92 2.38 4.53
N GLN A 276 21.85 3.07 5.18
CA GLN A 276 22.96 2.44 5.91
C GLN A 276 22.49 1.50 7.04
N CYS A 277 21.39 1.85 7.71
CA CYS A 277 20.79 0.98 8.74
C CYS A 277 20.24 -0.32 8.14
N LEU A 278 19.61 -0.25 6.96
CA LEU A 278 19.07 -1.42 6.26
C LEU A 278 20.17 -2.33 5.71
N GLU A 279 21.25 -1.76 5.19
CA GLU A 279 22.43 -2.51 4.73
C GLU A 279 23.02 -3.35 5.86
N LYS A 280 23.29 -2.72 7.01
CA LYS A 280 23.80 -3.41 8.21
C LYS A 280 22.85 -4.46 8.76
N LYS A 281 21.56 -4.38 8.43
CA LYS A 281 20.55 -5.33 8.91
C LYS A 281 20.54 -6.64 8.12
N HIS A 282 21.08 -6.67 6.90
CA HIS A 282 21.11 -7.85 6.03
C HIS A 282 19.73 -8.53 5.87
N LEU A 283 18.68 -7.72 5.65
CA LEU A 283 17.30 -8.24 5.56
C LEU A 283 17.11 -9.27 4.43
N SER A 284 17.92 -9.23 3.37
CA SER A 284 17.91 -10.23 2.29
C SER A 284 18.14 -11.66 2.76
N GLU A 285 18.85 -11.84 3.88
CA GLU A 285 19.18 -13.15 4.46
C GLU A 285 18.09 -13.67 5.41
N SER A 286 17.10 -12.83 5.75
CA SER A 286 16.10 -13.21 6.75
C SER A 286 15.27 -14.41 6.31
N SER A 287 14.98 -15.30 7.25
CA SER A 287 14.09 -16.44 7.02
C SER A 287 12.67 -16.00 6.58
N GLN A 288 12.24 -14.83 7.03
CA GLN A 288 10.87 -14.32 6.88
C GLN A 288 10.67 -13.56 5.58
N ALA A 289 9.90 -14.16 4.65
CA ALA A 289 9.55 -13.55 3.36
C ALA A 289 8.96 -12.14 3.46
N LYS A 290 8.13 -11.93 4.50
CA LYS A 290 7.50 -10.63 4.76
C LYS A 290 8.55 -9.55 5.04
N LEU A 291 9.55 -9.84 5.87
CA LEU A 291 10.61 -8.89 6.20
C LEU A 291 11.47 -8.55 4.99
N ARG A 292 11.88 -9.55 4.21
CA ARG A 292 12.63 -9.34 2.95
C ARG A 292 11.87 -8.42 1.98
N LYS A 293 10.57 -8.69 1.81
CA LYS A 293 9.66 -7.85 1.00
C LYS A 293 9.59 -6.41 1.53
N GLN A 294 9.45 -6.20 2.84
CA GLN A 294 9.39 -4.83 3.38
C GLN A 294 10.73 -4.10 3.24
N GLY A 295 11.86 -4.80 3.40
CA GLY A 295 13.19 -4.28 3.11
C GLY A 295 13.29 -3.77 1.67
N VAL A 296 13.04 -4.64 0.68
CA VAL A 296 13.00 -4.28 -0.75
C VAL A 296 12.07 -3.09 -1.02
N LYS A 297 10.90 -3.08 -0.39
CA LYS A 297 9.92 -2.02 -0.57
C LYS A 297 10.35 -0.69 0.04
N LEU A 298 11.04 -0.69 1.18
CA LEU A 298 11.59 0.52 1.80
C LEU A 298 12.78 1.03 0.98
N THR A 299 13.71 0.16 0.57
CA THR A 299 14.85 0.50 -0.31
C THR A 299 14.38 1.15 -1.61
N GLN A 300 13.33 0.62 -2.25
CA GLN A 300 12.69 1.28 -3.39
C GLN A 300 12.23 2.71 -3.06
N ARG A 301 11.67 2.96 -1.87
CA ARG A 301 11.18 4.30 -1.50
C ARG A 301 12.33 5.27 -1.23
N LEU A 302 13.42 4.79 -0.64
CA LEU A 302 14.66 5.55 -0.45
C LEU A 302 15.26 5.94 -1.79
N GLY A 303 15.36 5.02 -2.76
CA GLY A 303 15.80 5.33 -4.14
C GLY A 303 14.95 6.42 -4.81
N LEU A 304 13.64 6.37 -4.63
CA LEU A 304 12.71 7.41 -5.12
C LEU A 304 12.75 8.69 -4.28
N THR A 305 13.45 8.72 -3.16
CA THR A 305 13.68 9.93 -2.36
C THR A 305 14.99 10.57 -2.78
N PHE A 306 16.05 9.79 -2.99
CA PHE A 306 17.31 10.26 -3.57
C PHE A 306 17.08 10.93 -4.93
N LEU A 307 16.36 10.26 -5.83
CA LEU A 307 16.08 10.75 -7.18
C LEU A 307 14.91 11.75 -7.22
N LYS A 308 15.15 12.93 -7.80
CA LYS A 308 14.09 13.93 -8.07
C LYS A 308 12.96 13.30 -8.92
N PRO A 309 11.67 13.60 -8.65
CA PRO A 309 10.58 13.15 -9.50
C PRO A 309 10.74 13.69 -10.93
N ARG A 310 10.91 12.80 -11.90
CA ARG A 310 10.98 13.16 -13.32
C ARG A 310 10.28 12.14 -14.20
N LEU A 311 9.90 12.59 -15.40
CA LEU A 311 9.53 11.72 -16.51
C LEU A 311 10.71 11.69 -17.47
N ALA A 312 11.39 10.54 -17.56
CA ALA A 312 12.49 10.36 -18.50
C ALA A 312 12.02 10.64 -19.94
N ALA A 313 12.62 11.66 -20.58
CA ALA A 313 12.30 12.07 -21.95
C ALA A 313 12.65 10.99 -22.98
N TRP A 314 13.68 10.20 -22.70
CA TRP A 314 14.15 9.09 -23.53
C TRP A 314 13.20 7.88 -23.56
N ARG A 315 12.12 7.86 -22.75
CA ARG A 315 11.17 6.74 -22.70
C ARG A 315 10.53 6.50 -24.06
N TYR A 316 10.34 5.23 -24.40
CA TYR A 316 9.59 4.83 -25.57
C TYR A 316 8.11 5.25 -25.44
N GLN A 317 7.65 6.11 -26.34
CA GLN A 317 6.30 6.71 -26.28
C GLN A 317 5.27 6.06 -27.22
N ARG A 318 5.58 4.94 -27.89
CA ARG A 318 4.64 4.35 -28.86
C ARG A 318 3.40 3.81 -28.12
N GLY A 319 2.27 4.49 -28.29
CA GLY A 319 1.01 4.23 -27.58
C GLY A 319 0.52 5.39 -26.70
N ASN A 320 1.37 6.35 -26.36
CA ASN A 320 1.02 7.61 -25.70
C ASN A 320 0.72 8.73 -26.72
N ARG A 321 0.12 8.38 -27.85
CA ARG A 321 -0.51 9.39 -28.71
C ARG A 321 -1.68 9.93 -27.93
N SER A 322 -1.47 11.04 -27.23
CA SER A 322 -2.56 11.80 -26.61
C SER A 322 -3.70 11.92 -27.62
N LEU A 323 -4.95 11.66 -27.21
CA LEU A 323 -6.11 11.90 -28.07
C LEU A 323 -6.02 13.31 -28.68
N THR A 324 -5.54 14.28 -27.92
CA THR A 324 -5.28 15.66 -28.35
C THR A 324 -4.27 15.75 -29.50
N ALA A 325 -3.19 14.95 -29.47
CA ALA A 325 -2.20 14.90 -30.55
C ALA A 325 -2.73 14.22 -31.82
N ASN A 326 -3.62 13.23 -31.68
CA ASN A 326 -4.31 12.62 -32.81
C ASN A 326 -5.36 13.56 -33.42
N LEU A 327 -6.10 14.30 -32.59
CA LEU A 327 -7.07 15.30 -33.03
C LEU A 327 -6.40 16.50 -33.74
N SER A 328 -5.23 16.94 -33.27
CA SER A 328 -4.47 18.01 -33.93
C SER A 328 -3.79 17.56 -35.22
N ALA A 329 -3.33 16.31 -35.29
CA ALA A 329 -2.74 15.75 -36.53
C ALA A 329 -3.77 15.59 -37.66
N SER A 330 -5.06 15.46 -37.34
CA SER A 330 -6.13 15.48 -38.35
C SER A 330 -6.40 16.87 -38.96
N GLN A 331 -5.77 17.94 -38.46
CA GLN A 331 -5.92 19.31 -38.99
C GLN A 331 -4.66 19.87 -39.65
N SER A 332 -3.53 19.15 -39.63
CA SER A 332 -2.26 19.65 -40.18
C SER A 332 -1.57 18.58 -41.02
N ALA A 333 -1.87 18.57 -42.32
CA ALA A 333 -1.12 17.81 -43.31
C ALA A 333 0.21 18.49 -43.63
N THR A 334 1.19 18.40 -42.71
CA THR A 334 2.62 18.61 -42.98
C THR A 334 3.43 18.02 -41.82
N ALA A 335 3.84 16.76 -41.95
CA ALA A 335 4.71 16.12 -40.97
C ALA A 335 6.19 16.43 -41.33
N ALA A 336 6.72 17.48 -40.73
CA ALA A 336 8.15 17.58 -40.49
C ALA A 336 8.53 16.61 -39.37
N THR A 337 9.63 15.88 -39.56
CA THR A 337 10.25 15.01 -38.56
C THR A 337 10.67 15.82 -37.33
N PRO A 338 10.24 15.46 -36.11
CA PRO A 338 10.73 16.10 -34.89
C PRO A 338 11.99 15.34 -34.43
N GLU A 339 13.08 15.46 -35.20
CA GLU A 339 14.40 14.93 -34.81
C GLU A 339 15.28 16.01 -34.13
N VAL A 340 14.78 17.24 -33.92
CA VAL A 340 15.63 18.41 -33.67
C VAL A 340 15.48 19.06 -32.29
N GLU A 341 14.77 18.48 -31.32
CA GLU A 341 14.61 19.10 -29.97
C GLU A 341 14.98 18.20 -28.77
N ILE A 342 15.69 17.08 -28.96
CA ILE A 342 16.10 16.20 -27.83
C ILE A 342 17.51 16.54 -27.30
N GLN A 343 18.25 17.47 -27.92
CA GLN A 343 19.68 17.67 -27.66
C GLN A 343 20.07 18.68 -26.56
N GLU A 344 19.17 19.27 -25.77
CA GLU A 344 19.55 20.36 -24.85
C GLU A 344 19.08 20.25 -23.38
N LEU A 345 18.91 19.05 -22.84
CA LEU A 345 18.82 18.86 -21.37
C LEU A 345 19.63 17.64 -20.90
N GLU A 346 20.91 17.58 -21.29
CA GLU A 346 21.92 16.95 -20.43
C GLU A 346 22.11 17.87 -19.21
N GLU A 347 21.12 17.89 -18.32
CA GLU A 347 21.31 18.47 -16.99
C GLU A 347 22.42 17.67 -16.30
N ASP A 348 23.43 18.37 -15.78
CA ASP A 348 24.51 17.82 -14.95
C ASP A 348 23.91 16.90 -13.86
N TYR A 349 23.97 15.59 -14.11
CA TYR A 349 23.21 14.60 -13.35
C TYR A 349 23.95 14.28 -12.05
N ASP A 350 23.76 15.08 -11.02
CA ASP A 350 24.19 14.73 -9.67
C ASP A 350 23.30 13.60 -9.12
N ILE A 351 23.65 12.36 -9.47
CA ILE A 351 23.02 11.13 -8.98
C ILE A 351 23.77 10.70 -7.72
N PRO A 352 23.10 10.66 -6.56
CA PRO A 352 23.76 10.23 -5.33
C PRO A 352 24.23 8.77 -5.41
N GLU A 353 25.40 8.48 -4.85
CA GLU A 353 26.02 7.14 -4.83
C GLU A 353 25.08 6.09 -4.20
N GLU A 354 24.23 6.48 -3.24
CA GLU A 354 23.27 5.58 -2.60
C GLU A 354 22.28 4.95 -3.59
N VAL A 355 22.10 5.54 -4.78
CA VAL A 355 21.24 4.99 -5.83
C VAL A 355 21.79 3.69 -6.40
N GLU A 356 23.11 3.55 -6.50
CA GLU A 356 23.77 2.31 -6.92
C GLU A 356 23.45 1.19 -5.92
N THR A 357 23.60 1.45 -4.63
CA THR A 357 23.28 0.49 -3.57
C THR A 357 21.79 0.11 -3.57
N VAL A 358 20.90 1.06 -3.88
CA VAL A 358 19.48 0.77 -4.08
C VAL A 358 19.29 -0.21 -5.25
N ILE A 359 19.94 0.02 -6.39
CA ILE A 359 19.81 -0.83 -7.58
C ILE A 359 20.32 -2.24 -7.27
N GLU A 360 21.51 -2.35 -6.67
CA GLU A 360 22.11 -3.64 -6.29
C GLU A 360 21.17 -4.43 -5.36
N TYR A 361 20.66 -3.79 -4.30
CA TYR A 361 19.72 -4.42 -3.37
C TYR A 361 18.44 -4.91 -4.07
N LEU A 362 17.94 -4.15 -5.06
CA LEU A 362 16.78 -4.55 -5.85
C LEU A 362 17.10 -5.71 -6.79
N LEU A 363 18.27 -5.75 -7.43
CA LEU A 363 18.71 -6.86 -8.29
C LEU A 363 18.84 -8.16 -7.49
N VAL A 364 19.42 -8.12 -6.29
CA VAL A 364 19.43 -9.26 -5.35
C VAL A 364 18.01 -9.74 -5.04
N GLY A 365 17.09 -8.80 -4.81
CA GLY A 365 15.67 -9.10 -4.56
C GLY A 365 14.94 -9.79 -5.73
N LEU A 366 15.42 -9.68 -6.97
CA LEU A 366 14.87 -10.41 -8.13
C LEU A 366 15.17 -11.91 -8.06
N LYS A 367 16.22 -12.31 -7.33
CA LYS A 367 16.64 -13.70 -7.19
C LYS A 367 16.02 -14.40 -5.98
N ASP A 368 15.14 -13.71 -5.24
CA ASP A 368 14.51 -14.23 -4.02
C ASP A 368 13.66 -15.48 -4.28
N LYS A 369 13.66 -16.42 -3.32
CA LYS A 369 12.85 -17.64 -3.36
C LYS A 369 11.34 -17.37 -3.41
N GLU A 370 10.87 -16.23 -2.89
CA GLU A 370 9.45 -15.88 -2.81
C GLU A 370 9.05 -14.88 -3.88
N THR A 371 7.98 -15.20 -4.62
CA THR A 371 7.45 -14.34 -5.69
C THR A 371 7.04 -12.95 -5.19
N ILE A 372 6.56 -12.83 -3.95
CA ILE A 372 6.16 -11.53 -3.38
C ILE A 372 7.33 -10.57 -3.24
N VAL A 373 8.55 -11.07 -3.04
CA VAL A 373 9.78 -10.27 -2.92
C VAL A 373 10.25 -9.88 -4.31
N ARG A 374 10.34 -10.85 -5.23
CA ARG A 374 10.69 -10.63 -6.65
C ARG A 374 9.81 -9.60 -7.33
N TRP A 375 8.50 -9.68 -7.12
CA TRP A 375 7.55 -8.69 -7.64
C TRP A 375 7.76 -7.29 -7.05
N SER A 376 8.09 -7.19 -5.77
CA SER A 376 8.41 -5.90 -5.13
C SER A 376 9.70 -5.32 -5.69
N ALA A 377 10.72 -6.15 -5.92
CA ALA A 377 12.00 -5.77 -6.50
C ALA A 377 11.86 -5.31 -7.95
N ALA A 378 11.15 -6.07 -8.80
CA ALA A 378 10.84 -5.71 -10.19
C ALA A 378 10.14 -4.35 -10.30
N LYS A 379 9.14 -4.11 -9.44
CA LYS A 379 8.49 -2.78 -9.33
C LYS A 379 9.46 -1.70 -8.87
N GLY A 380 10.42 -2.06 -8.01
CA GLY A 380 11.56 -1.25 -7.59
C GLY A 380 12.34 -0.74 -8.78
N ILE A 381 12.95 -1.68 -9.50
CA ILE A 381 13.75 -1.45 -10.71
C ILE A 381 13.00 -0.53 -11.67
N GLY A 382 11.80 -0.92 -12.12
CA GLY A 382 11.05 -0.10 -13.07
C GLY A 382 10.74 1.33 -12.59
N ARG A 383 10.61 1.57 -11.28
CA ARG A 383 10.35 2.93 -10.74
C ARG A 383 11.62 3.75 -10.59
N VAL A 384 12.73 3.13 -10.16
CA VAL A 384 14.03 3.80 -9.99
C VAL A 384 14.63 4.09 -11.37
N THR A 385 14.70 3.10 -12.27
CA THR A 385 15.17 3.26 -13.65
C THR A 385 14.43 4.35 -14.41
N GLY A 386 13.11 4.48 -14.20
CA GLY A 386 12.31 5.55 -14.81
C GLY A 386 12.66 6.97 -14.37
N ARG A 387 13.57 7.12 -13.41
CA ARG A 387 14.12 8.39 -12.93
C ARG A 387 15.63 8.47 -13.09
N LEU A 388 16.24 7.62 -13.92
CA LEU A 388 17.66 7.70 -14.25
C LEU A 388 17.87 8.41 -15.60
N PRO A 389 19.08 8.98 -15.84
CA PRO A 389 19.51 9.34 -17.19
C PRO A 389 19.52 8.11 -18.09
N LYS A 390 19.59 8.31 -19.40
CA LYS A 390 19.46 7.21 -20.35
C LYS A 390 20.59 6.19 -20.15
N GLU A 391 21.80 6.69 -19.95
CA GLU A 391 23.05 5.95 -19.81
C GLU A 391 22.99 5.00 -18.60
N LEU A 392 22.69 5.52 -17.41
CA LEU A 392 22.52 4.69 -16.21
C LEU A 392 21.31 3.75 -16.32
N ALA A 393 20.27 4.14 -17.08
CA ALA A 393 19.14 3.25 -17.33
C ALA A 393 19.45 2.15 -18.36
N ASP A 394 20.46 2.33 -19.22
CA ASP A 394 21.02 1.28 -20.07
C ASP A 394 21.80 0.29 -19.18
N GLU A 395 22.69 0.78 -18.31
CA GLU A 395 23.45 -0.05 -17.35
C GLU A 395 22.55 -0.92 -16.46
N VAL A 396 21.47 -0.37 -15.90
CA VAL A 396 20.50 -1.17 -15.10
C VAL A 396 19.87 -2.30 -15.91
N VAL A 397 19.64 -2.09 -17.21
CA VAL A 397 19.08 -3.14 -18.07
C VAL A 397 20.13 -4.18 -18.42
N GLU A 398 21.38 -3.80 -18.65
CA GLU A 398 22.47 -4.75 -18.82
C GLU A 398 22.64 -5.64 -17.58
N SER A 399 22.71 -5.05 -16.38
CA SER A 399 22.78 -5.82 -15.12
C SER A 399 21.54 -6.69 -14.89
N LEU A 400 20.38 -6.30 -15.42
CA LEU A 400 19.18 -7.12 -15.37
C LEU A 400 19.30 -8.35 -16.28
N LEU A 401 19.92 -8.22 -17.45
CA LEU A 401 20.08 -9.32 -18.40
C LEU A 401 20.96 -10.44 -17.85
N ASP A 402 21.86 -10.14 -16.90
CA ASP A 402 22.64 -11.14 -16.18
C ASP A 402 21.76 -12.17 -15.46
N CYS A 403 20.52 -11.83 -15.11
CA CYS A 403 19.55 -12.77 -14.52
C CYS A 403 19.18 -13.94 -15.45
N PHE A 404 19.44 -13.83 -16.77
CA PHE A 404 19.15 -14.87 -17.77
C PHE A 404 20.38 -15.70 -18.17
N SER A 405 21.49 -15.56 -17.45
CA SER A 405 22.65 -16.43 -17.62
C SER A 405 22.27 -17.89 -17.33
N PHE A 406 22.91 -18.84 -18.04
CA PHE A 406 22.76 -20.28 -17.78
C PHE A 406 23.24 -20.71 -16.38
N GLN A 407 24.00 -19.85 -15.69
CA GLN A 407 24.46 -20.11 -14.32
C GLN A 407 23.44 -19.66 -13.26
N GLU A 408 22.41 -18.92 -13.66
CA GLU A 408 21.39 -18.38 -12.76
C GLU A 408 20.27 -19.39 -12.48
N THR A 409 19.53 -19.13 -11.40
CA THR A 409 18.42 -19.99 -10.97
C THR A 409 17.11 -19.66 -11.70
N ASP A 410 16.18 -20.61 -11.74
CA ASP A 410 14.79 -20.37 -12.19
C ASP A 410 14.15 -19.16 -11.47
N ASN A 411 14.55 -18.93 -10.21
CA ASN A 411 14.06 -17.80 -9.44
C ASN A 411 14.53 -16.47 -10.02
N ALA A 412 15.81 -16.38 -10.37
CA ALA A 412 16.41 -15.23 -11.01
C ALA A 412 15.81 -14.99 -12.41
N TRP A 413 15.63 -16.04 -13.21
CA TRP A 413 14.98 -15.94 -14.53
C TRP A 413 13.57 -15.37 -14.44
N HIS A 414 12.75 -15.93 -13.55
CA HIS A 414 11.38 -15.43 -13.37
C HIS A 414 11.37 -14.01 -12.78
N GLY A 415 12.29 -13.66 -11.86
CA GLY A 415 12.45 -12.28 -11.39
C GLY A 415 12.85 -11.31 -12.51
N GLY A 416 13.78 -11.73 -13.37
CA GLY A 416 14.19 -11.02 -14.57
C GLY A 416 13.01 -10.73 -15.50
N CYS A 417 12.18 -11.74 -15.78
CA CYS A 417 10.95 -11.58 -16.58
C CYS A 417 9.99 -10.54 -15.98
N LEU A 418 9.78 -10.57 -14.65
CA LEU A 418 8.94 -9.58 -13.97
C LEU A 418 9.48 -8.16 -14.11
N ALA A 419 10.81 -7.98 -13.99
CA ALA A 419 11.46 -6.69 -14.12
C ALA A 419 11.42 -6.18 -15.57
N LEU A 420 11.67 -7.03 -16.56
CA LEU A 420 11.51 -6.69 -17.99
C LEU A 420 10.07 -6.27 -18.29
N ALA A 421 9.07 -6.99 -17.75
CA ALA A 421 7.66 -6.61 -17.90
C ALA A 421 7.38 -5.24 -17.28
N GLU A 422 7.92 -4.93 -16.09
CA GLU A 422 7.77 -3.61 -15.47
C GLU A 422 8.48 -2.49 -16.27
N LEU A 423 9.66 -2.75 -16.83
CA LEU A 423 10.37 -1.81 -17.70
C LEU A 423 9.61 -1.58 -19.01
N GLY A 424 9.16 -2.64 -19.67
CA GLY A 424 8.37 -2.60 -20.89
C GLY A 424 7.04 -1.85 -20.70
N ARG A 425 6.30 -2.16 -19.63
CA ARG A 425 5.05 -1.46 -19.26
C ARG A 425 5.27 0.05 -19.03
N ARG A 426 6.50 0.45 -18.71
CA ARG A 426 6.89 1.85 -18.51
C ARG A 426 7.58 2.46 -19.73
N GLY A 427 7.75 1.74 -20.84
CA GLY A 427 8.48 2.24 -22.00
C GLY A 427 9.96 2.52 -21.72
N LEU A 428 10.57 1.78 -20.78
CA LEU A 428 11.98 1.92 -20.41
C LEU A 428 12.90 0.94 -21.16
N LEU A 429 12.33 0.06 -21.98
CA LEU A 429 13.06 -0.80 -22.92
C LEU A 429 13.02 -0.14 -24.30
N LEU A 430 14.16 0.37 -24.76
CA LEU A 430 14.26 1.02 -26.07
C LEU A 430 14.38 -0.02 -27.19
N PRO A 431 13.83 0.22 -28.39
CA PRO A 431 13.92 -0.72 -29.50
C PRO A 431 15.35 -1.10 -29.90
N SER A 432 16.30 -0.18 -29.74
CA SER A 432 17.73 -0.46 -29.95
C SER A 432 18.24 -1.59 -29.05
N ARG A 433 17.63 -1.79 -27.88
CA ARG A 433 17.97 -2.86 -26.93
C ARG A 433 17.36 -4.22 -27.32
N LEU A 434 16.45 -4.27 -28.30
CA LEU A 434 15.82 -5.52 -28.75
C LEU A 434 16.60 -6.17 -29.89
N THR A 435 17.42 -5.41 -30.62
CA THR A 435 18.23 -5.94 -31.73
C THR A 435 19.48 -6.68 -31.25
N ASP A 436 19.96 -6.41 -30.04
CA ASP A 436 21.17 -7.04 -29.48
C ASP A 436 20.88 -8.38 -28.76
N GLY A 437 19.59 -8.76 -28.65
CA GLY A 437 19.13 -9.97 -27.97
C GLY A 437 18.50 -11.04 -28.89
N MET A 438 18.59 -10.86 -30.21
CA MET A 438 18.26 -11.88 -31.22
C MET A 438 19.52 -12.25 -32.00
#